data_AF-F4T920-F1
#
_entry.id   AF-F4T920-F1
#
_cell.length_a   1.000
_cell.length_b   1.000
_cell.length_c   1.000
_cell.angle_alpha   90.00
_cell.angle_beta   90.00
_cell.angle_gamma   90.00
#
_symmetry.space_group_name_H-M   'P 1'
#
loop_
_entity.id
_entity.type
_entity.pdbx_description
1 polymer ?
#
loop_
_entity_poly.entity_id
_entity_poly.type
_entity_poly.pdbx_seq_one_letter_code
_entity_poly.pdbx_strand_id
1 'polypeptide(L)'
;AGFPWYEGNILFAFAVAAQVLTWCETRSLWRTAAAILLVALWGPLSGTSYGIAGLLMLAVSHRLYRVEDRTERLALVACLLAVIPALNLASSDAAAVAGLVMTVLTVGLVSCAGKSLPRFWPGDFFPTFYASHLAVLGVLAL
;
A
#
# COMPACT_ATOMS: atom_id res chain seq x y z
N ALA A 1 -19.05 16.08 7.95
CA ALA A 1 -18.01 16.64 8.83
C ALA A 1 -16.67 16.14 8.30
N GLY A 2 -15.71 17.04 8.07
CA GLY A 2 -14.39 16.66 7.55
C GLY A 2 -13.58 15.91 8.60
N PHE A 3 -12.79 14.95 8.16
CA PHE A 3 -11.85 14.23 9.02
C PHE A 3 -10.83 15.21 9.63
N PRO A 4 -10.40 15.02 10.89
CA PRO A 4 -9.38 15.83 11.52
C PRO A 4 -8.13 15.97 10.64
N TRP A 5 -7.59 17.18 10.52
CA TRP A 5 -6.44 17.50 9.63
C TRP A 5 -5.16 16.69 9.94
N TYR A 6 -5.04 16.15 11.16
CA TYR A 6 -3.92 15.30 11.58
C TYR A 6 -4.10 13.83 11.19
N GLU A 7 -5.31 13.41 10.82
CA GLU A 7 -5.53 12.07 10.30
C GLU A 7 -4.93 12.00 8.90
N GLY A 8 -3.86 11.22 8.76
CA GLY A 8 -3.11 11.15 7.51
C GLY A 8 -4.02 10.64 6.39
N ASN A 9 -4.09 11.38 5.29
CA ASN A 9 -4.84 10.99 4.08
C ASN A 9 -4.31 9.65 3.51
N ILE A 10 -5.08 9.00 2.62
CA ILE A 10 -4.71 7.76 1.93
C ILE A 10 -3.32 7.82 1.28
N LEU A 11 -2.91 9.00 0.81
CA LEU A 11 -1.57 9.24 0.26
C LEU A 11 -0.45 9.03 1.30
N PHE A 12 -0.71 9.38 2.57
CA PHE A 12 0.21 9.13 3.69
C PHE A 12 0.36 7.63 3.95
N ALA A 13 -0.75 6.89 3.92
CA ALA A 13 -0.73 5.44 4.07
C ALA A 13 0.14 4.78 2.98
N PHE A 14 -0.03 5.21 1.72
CA PHE A 14 0.81 4.74 0.62
C PHE A 14 2.29 5.12 0.78
N ALA A 15 2.59 6.32 1.28
CA ALA A 15 3.97 6.78 1.45
C ALA A 15 4.69 6.01 2.55
N VAL A 16 4.05 5.84 3.71
CA VAL A 16 4.55 5.02 4.82
C VAL A 16 4.78 3.59 4.36
N ALA A 17 3.80 3.00 3.69
CA ALA A 17 3.86 1.61 3.29
C ALA A 17 4.92 1.37 2.20
N ALA A 18 5.05 2.28 1.23
CA ALA A 18 6.13 2.24 0.24
C ALA A 18 7.51 2.34 0.93
N GLN A 19 7.68 3.26 1.88
CA GLN A 19 8.93 3.46 2.59
C GLN A 19 9.33 2.24 3.44
N VAL A 20 8.36 1.63 4.12
CA VAL A 20 8.53 0.39 4.88
C VAL A 20 8.96 -0.76 3.97
N LEU A 21 8.33 -0.90 2.80
CA LEU A 21 8.69 -1.93 1.83
C LEU A 21 10.13 -1.74 1.31
N THR A 22 10.52 -0.52 0.92
CA THR A 22 11.90 -0.21 0.49
C THR A 22 12.92 -0.53 1.58
N TRP A 23 12.62 -0.19 2.84
CA TRP A 23 13.53 -0.45 3.95
C TRP A 23 13.61 -1.92 4.36
N CYS A 24 12.51 -2.67 4.24
CA CYS A 24 12.51 -4.12 4.43
C CYS A 24 13.36 -4.86 3.38
N GLU A 25 13.49 -4.30 2.17
CA GLU A 25 14.34 -4.88 1.12
C GLU A 25 15.83 -4.60 1.33
N THR A 26 16.18 -3.44 1.85
CA THR A 26 17.55 -3.15 2.25
C THR A 26 17.87 -3.90 3.54
N ARG A 27 18.65 -4.98 3.44
CA ARG A 27 19.01 -5.93 4.52
C ARG A 27 19.83 -5.28 5.66
N SER A 28 19.24 -4.31 6.36
CA SER A 28 19.85 -3.53 7.44
C SER A 28 18.91 -3.53 8.63
N LEU A 29 19.38 -4.10 9.75
CA LEU A 29 18.64 -4.17 11.02
C LEU A 29 18.16 -2.79 11.49
N TRP A 30 18.97 -1.75 11.29
CA TRP A 30 18.60 -0.36 11.60
C TRP A 30 17.42 0.15 10.78
N ARG A 31 17.35 -0.22 9.50
CA ARG A 31 16.24 0.16 8.61
C ARG A 31 14.98 -0.64 8.92
N THR A 32 15.11 -1.90 9.31
CA THR A 32 13.97 -2.70 9.81
C THR A 32 13.42 -2.13 11.12
N ALA A 33 14.29 -1.74 12.06
CA ALA A 33 13.88 -1.09 13.30
C ALA A 33 13.22 0.27 13.06
N ALA A 34 13.77 1.07 12.14
CA ALA A 34 13.18 2.33 11.71
C ALA A 34 11.80 2.13 11.05
N ALA A 35 11.64 1.10 10.22
CA ALA A 35 10.36 0.74 9.61
C ALA A 35 9.31 0.34 10.67
N ILE A 36 9.69 -0.47 11.67
CA ILE A 36 8.80 -0.87 12.76
C ILE A 36 8.40 0.36 13.60
N LEU A 37 9.34 1.24 13.91
CA LEU A 37 9.08 2.49 14.63
C LEU A 37 8.14 3.42 13.84
N LEU A 38 8.34 3.52 12.53
CA LEU A 38 7.51 4.33 11.63
C LEU A 38 6.07 3.80 11.60
N VAL A 39 5.88 2.47 11.53
CA VAL A 39 4.56 1.83 11.59
C VAL A 39 3.91 2.01 12.97
N ALA A 40 4.68 1.88 14.05
CA ALA A 40 4.18 2.06 15.41
C ALA A 40 3.73 3.49 15.69
N LEU A 41 4.48 4.48 15.19
CA LEU A 41 4.13 5.90 15.31
C LEU A 41 2.95 6.28 14.42
N TRP A 42 2.82 5.65 13.24
CA TRP A 42 1.73 5.89 12.31
C TRP A 42 0.42 5.22 12.69
N GLY A 43 0.45 4.06 13.35
CA GLY A 43 -0.74 3.28 13.73
C GLY A 43 -1.87 4.12 14.34
N PRO A 44 -1.61 4.97 15.35
CA PRO A 44 -2.61 5.87 15.95
C PRO A 44 -3.16 6.95 15.01
N LEU A 45 -2.39 7.35 13.99
CA LEU A 45 -2.74 8.39 13.01
C LEU A 45 -3.49 7.84 11.78
N SER A 46 -3.62 6.50 11.67
CA SER A 46 -4.12 5.80 10.48
C SER A 46 -5.61 5.43 10.50
N GLY A 47 -6.31 5.77 11.58
CA GLY A 47 -7.66 5.27 11.89
C GLY A 47 -8.72 5.49 10.80
N THR A 48 -8.51 6.47 9.91
CA THR A 48 -9.45 6.83 8.83
C THR A 48 -8.91 6.59 7.42
N SER A 49 -7.68 6.08 7.29
CA SER A 49 -7.01 5.79 6.01
C SER A 49 -6.62 4.32 5.87
N TYR A 50 -7.63 3.44 5.89
CA TYR A 50 -7.55 1.97 5.73
C TYR A 50 -6.80 1.20 6.85
N GLY A 51 -6.07 1.87 7.74
CA GLY A 51 -5.43 1.28 8.92
C GLY A 51 -4.52 0.08 8.62
N ILE A 52 -4.47 -0.87 9.56
CA ILE A 52 -3.66 -2.10 9.46
C ILE A 52 -4.09 -2.97 8.26
N ALA A 53 -5.37 -2.97 7.92
CA ALA A 53 -5.90 -3.71 6.79
C ALA A 53 -5.29 -3.26 5.45
N GLY A 54 -5.19 -1.94 5.23
CA GLY A 54 -4.56 -1.37 4.04
C GLY A 54 -3.07 -1.73 3.93
N LEU A 55 -2.35 -1.73 5.06
CA LEU A 55 -0.94 -2.15 5.11
C LEU A 55 -0.76 -3.63 4.74
N LEU A 56 -1.61 -4.50 5.30
CA LEU A 56 -1.56 -5.94 5.00
C LEU A 56 -1.86 -6.19 3.52
N MET A 57 -2.85 -5.52 2.95
CA MET A 57 -3.20 -5.63 1.54
C MET A 57 -2.03 -5.18 0.64
N LEU A 58 -1.34 -4.09 0.99
CA LEU A 58 -0.19 -3.62 0.21
C LEU A 58 1.01 -4.56 0.34
N ALA A 59 1.30 -5.05 1.55
CA ALA A 59 2.40 -5.98 1.79
C ALA A 59 2.21 -7.31 1.02
N VAL A 60 1.00 -7.85 1.01
CA VAL A 60 0.64 -9.06 0.25
C VAL A 60 0.74 -8.80 -1.25
N SER A 61 0.21 -7.67 -1.73
CA SER A 61 0.29 -7.29 -3.15
C SER A 61 1.73 -7.11 -3.62
N HIS A 62 2.58 -6.47 -2.80
CA HIS A 62 3.99 -6.29 -3.11
C HIS A 62 4.74 -7.62 -3.19
N ARG A 63 4.51 -8.53 -2.23
CA ARG A 63 5.11 -9.88 -2.23
C ARG A 63 4.66 -10.69 -3.46
N LEU A 64 3.40 -10.56 -3.86
CA LEU A 64 2.83 -11.28 -4.99
C LEU A 64 3.60 -11.02 -6.31
N TYR A 65 4.03 -9.78 -6.54
CA TYR A 65 4.78 -9.41 -7.75
C TYR A 65 6.28 -9.74 -7.69
N ARG A 66 6.82 -10.05 -6.50
CA ARG A 66 8.25 -10.36 -6.31
C ARG A 66 8.58 -11.84 -6.17
N VAL A 67 7.61 -12.65 -5.76
CA VAL A 67 7.82 -14.09 -5.56
C VAL A 67 7.98 -14.80 -6.91
N GLU A 68 9.11 -15.47 -7.08
CA GLU A 68 9.40 -16.33 -8.24
C GLU A 68 8.85 -17.75 -8.07
N ASP A 69 8.71 -18.22 -6.82
CA ASP A 69 8.15 -19.54 -6.51
C ASP A 69 6.63 -19.59 -6.80
N ARG A 70 6.21 -20.56 -7.62
CA ARG A 70 4.80 -20.68 -8.03
C ARG A 70 3.87 -20.98 -6.87
N THR A 71 4.30 -21.78 -5.89
CA THR A 71 3.46 -22.22 -4.77
C THR A 71 3.24 -21.08 -3.78
N GLU A 72 4.29 -20.33 -3.45
CA GLU A 72 4.22 -19.14 -2.60
C GLU A 72 3.39 -18.04 -3.28
N ARG A 73 3.53 -17.87 -4.61
CA ARG A 73 2.72 -16.93 -5.38
C ARG A 73 1.23 -17.29 -5.34
N LEU A 74 0.88 -18.56 -5.52
CA LEU A 74 -0.51 -19.03 -5.44
C LEU A 74 -1.10 -18.83 -4.03
N ALA A 75 -0.32 -19.08 -2.97
CA ALA A 75 -0.74 -18.83 -1.60
C ALA A 75 -1.01 -17.34 -1.34
N LEU A 76 -0.16 -16.45 -1.86
CA LEU A 76 -0.36 -15.00 -1.77
C LEU A 76 -1.59 -14.52 -2.57
N VAL A 77 -1.83 -15.08 -3.76
CA VAL A 77 -3.07 -14.82 -4.53
C VAL A 77 -4.29 -15.25 -3.73
N ALA A 78 -4.29 -16.47 -3.19
CA ALA A 78 -5.42 -16.98 -2.41
C ALA A 78 -5.69 -16.12 -1.16
N CYS A 79 -4.63 -15.69 -0.48
CA CYS A 79 -4.71 -14.77 0.64
C CYS A 79 -5.31 -13.41 0.22
N LEU A 80 -4.86 -12.84 -0.90
CA LEU A 80 -5.39 -11.60 -1.43
C LEU A 80 -6.88 -11.72 -1.81
N LEU A 81 -7.27 -12.80 -2.49
CA LEU A 81 -8.65 -13.07 -2.87
C LEU A 81 -9.58 -13.29 -1.66
N ALA A 82 -9.05 -13.70 -0.50
CA ALA A 82 -9.80 -13.83 0.73
C ALA A 82 -9.90 -12.51 1.52
N VAL A 83 -8.79 -11.76 1.60
CA VAL A 83 -8.72 -10.50 2.36
C VAL A 83 -9.58 -9.41 1.73
N ILE A 84 -9.63 -9.31 0.40
CA ILE A 84 -10.35 -8.21 -0.27
C ILE A 84 -11.86 -8.25 -0.04
N PRO A 85 -12.55 -9.41 -0.21
CA PRO A 85 -13.94 -9.52 0.17
C PRO A 85 -14.14 -9.29 1.67
N ALA A 86 -13.28 -9.85 2.53
CA ALA A 86 -13.41 -9.68 3.99
C ALA A 86 -13.37 -8.21 4.42
N LEU A 87 -12.53 -7.39 3.79
CA LEU A 87 -12.44 -5.95 4.06
C LEU A 87 -13.64 -5.16 3.52
N ASN A 88 -14.20 -5.58 2.38
CA ASN A 88 -15.30 -4.86 1.73
C ASN A 88 -16.69 -5.33 2.17
N LEU A 89 -16.83 -6.54 2.72
CA LEU A 89 -18.06 -7.07 3.32
C LEU A 89 -18.53 -6.22 4.51
N ALA A 90 -17.60 -5.57 5.22
CA ALA A 90 -17.93 -4.60 6.26
C ALA A 90 -18.69 -3.38 5.73
N SER A 91 -18.61 -3.11 4.41
CA SER A 91 -19.33 -2.01 3.75
C SER A 91 -20.58 -2.49 3.03
N SER A 92 -20.47 -3.49 2.14
CA SER A 92 -21.62 -4.17 1.50
C SER A 92 -21.18 -5.37 0.67
N ASP A 93 -22.11 -6.28 0.38
CA ASP A 93 -21.88 -7.40 -0.55
C ASP A 93 -21.49 -6.91 -1.95
N ALA A 94 -22.11 -5.83 -2.42
CA ALA A 94 -21.79 -5.21 -3.71
C ALA A 94 -20.37 -4.63 -3.71
N ALA A 95 -19.92 -4.01 -2.61
CA ALA A 95 -18.55 -3.53 -2.47
C ALA A 95 -17.54 -4.69 -2.46
N ALA A 96 -17.89 -5.82 -1.84
CA ALA A 96 -17.05 -7.01 -1.82
C ALA A 96 -16.84 -7.59 -3.22
N VAL A 97 -17.92 -7.73 -4.00
CA VAL A 97 -17.85 -8.21 -5.39
C VAL A 97 -17.08 -7.20 -6.26
N ALA A 98 -17.39 -5.91 -6.16
CA ALA A 98 -16.72 -4.88 -6.94
C ALA A 98 -15.22 -4.82 -6.64
N GLY A 99 -14.83 -4.87 -5.36
CA GLY A 99 -13.44 -4.89 -4.94
C GLY A 99 -12.68 -6.11 -5.47
N LEU A 100 -13.31 -7.28 -5.44
CA LEU A 100 -12.74 -8.51 -5.98
C LEU A 100 -12.53 -8.42 -7.51
N VAL A 101 -13.56 -8.00 -8.25
CA VAL A 101 -13.51 -7.84 -9.71
C VAL A 101 -12.41 -6.86 -10.12
N MET A 102 -12.36 -5.69 -9.48
CA MET A 102 -11.34 -4.68 -9.76
C MET A 102 -9.92 -5.19 -9.48
N THR A 103 -9.74 -5.99 -8.44
CA THR A 103 -8.42 -6.55 -8.11
C THR A 103 -7.98 -7.57 -9.14
N VAL A 104 -8.85 -8.53 -9.50
CA VAL A 104 -8.53 -9.53 -10.52
C VAL A 104 -8.21 -8.87 -11.85
N LEU A 105 -9.00 -7.87 -12.24
CA LEU A 105 -8.76 -7.11 -13.47
C LEU A 105 -7.40 -6.41 -13.44
N THR A 106 -7.09 -5.71 -12.34
CA THR A 106 -5.83 -4.97 -12.19
C THR A 106 -4.63 -5.90 -12.22
N VAL A 107 -4.67 -7.01 -11.47
CA VAL A 107 -3.58 -8.00 -11.45
C VAL A 107 -3.40 -8.66 -12.81
N GLY A 108 -4.49 -9.01 -13.50
CA GLY A 108 -4.45 -9.58 -14.84
C GLY A 108 -3.83 -8.61 -15.86
N LEU A 109 -4.30 -7.36 -15.89
CA LEU A 109 -3.78 -6.33 -16.79
C LEU A 109 -2.31 -6.02 -16.54
N VAL A 110 -1.91 -5.83 -15.27
CA VAL A 110 -0.52 -5.55 -14.89
C VAL A 110 0.39 -6.75 -15.20
N SER A 111 -0.09 -7.97 -15.00
CA SER A 111 0.68 -9.18 -15.35
C SER A 111 0.89 -9.34 -16.85
N CYS A 112 -0.07 -8.92 -17.67
CA CYS A 112 0.02 -8.95 -19.14
C CYS A 112 0.89 -7.81 -19.69
N ALA A 113 0.77 -6.59 -19.14
CA ALA A 113 1.44 -5.39 -19.65
C ALA A 113 2.81 -5.11 -19.02
N GLY A 114 3.03 -5.54 -17.77
CA GLY A 114 4.21 -5.18 -16.98
C GLY A 114 5.55 -5.73 -17.49
N LYS A 115 5.52 -6.69 -18.42
CA LYS A 115 6.72 -7.25 -19.05
C LYS A 115 7.11 -6.56 -20.36
N SER A 116 6.19 -5.85 -21.00
CA SER A 116 6.38 -5.30 -22.35
C SER A 116 6.59 -3.79 -22.36
N LEU A 117 6.26 -3.07 -21.28
CA LEU A 117 6.33 -1.61 -21.23
C LEU A 117 7.48 -1.11 -20.34
N PRO A 118 8.28 -0.14 -20.81
CA PRO A 118 9.25 0.53 -19.96
C PRO A 118 8.53 1.28 -18.84
N ARG A 119 9.17 1.36 -17.67
CA ARG A 119 8.61 2.05 -16.51
C ARG A 119 8.44 3.53 -16.85
N PHE A 120 7.20 4.04 -16.76
CA PHE A 120 6.88 5.43 -17.09
C PHE A 120 7.49 6.43 -16.09
N TRP A 121 7.60 6.06 -14.81
CA TRP A 121 8.17 6.90 -13.73
C TRP A 121 9.26 6.18 -12.94
N PRO A 122 10.24 6.92 -12.36
CA PRO A 122 11.22 6.38 -11.43
C PRO A 122 10.56 5.70 -10.23
N GLY A 123 11.22 4.70 -9.65
CA GLY A 123 10.66 3.93 -8.53
C GLY A 123 10.36 4.76 -7.28
N ASP A 124 11.10 5.84 -7.08
CA ASP A 124 11.01 6.70 -5.90
C ASP A 124 10.12 7.94 -6.14
N PHE A 125 9.41 8.00 -7.26
CA PHE A 125 8.58 9.15 -7.63
C PHE A 125 7.55 9.48 -6.56
N PHE A 126 6.81 8.48 -6.08
CA PHE A 126 5.70 8.70 -5.15
C PHE A 126 6.16 9.23 -3.78
N PRO A 127 7.16 8.63 -3.09
CA PRO A 127 7.73 9.21 -1.87
C PRO A 127 8.24 10.64 -2.04
N THR A 128 8.96 10.91 -3.14
CA THR A 128 9.56 12.23 -3.42
C THR A 128 8.49 13.30 -3.67
N PHE A 129 7.49 12.97 -4.50
CA PHE A 129 6.37 13.85 -4.79
C PHE A 129 5.56 14.15 -3.52
N TYR A 130 5.30 13.13 -2.72
CA TYR A 130 4.51 13.27 -1.51
C TYR A 130 5.22 14.10 -0.43
N ALA A 131 6.53 13.88 -0.24
CA ALA A 131 7.35 14.71 0.65
C ALA A 131 7.35 16.19 0.20
N SER A 132 7.47 16.43 -1.11
CA SER A 132 7.41 17.78 -1.69
C SER A 132 6.04 18.43 -1.47
N HIS A 133 4.96 17.67 -1.64
CA HIS A 133 3.59 18.14 -1.40
C HIS A 133 3.38 18.56 0.06
N LEU A 134 3.82 17.74 1.02
CA LEU A 134 3.76 18.07 2.44
C LEU A 134 4.59 19.30 2.79
N ALA A 135 5.78 19.46 2.19
CA ALA A 135 6.61 20.64 2.40
C ALA A 135 5.91 21.93 1.94
N VAL A 136 5.24 21.91 0.78
CA VAL A 136 4.45 23.04 0.28
C VAL A 136 3.29 23.37 1.22
N LEU A 137 2.55 22.35 1.68
CA LEU A 137 1.47 22.55 2.66
C LEU A 137 1.99 23.14 3.98
N GLY A 138 3.15 22.69 4.44
CA GLY A 138 3.79 23.22 5.66
C GLY A 138 4.20 24.69 5.53
N VAL A 139 4.69 25.11 4.35
CA VAL A 139 5.02 26.52 4.08
C VAL A 139 3.75 27.38 3.99
N LEU A 140 2.69 26.89 3.36
CA LEU A 140 1.42 27.63 3.23
C LEU A 140 0.66 27.77 4.55
N ALA A 141 0.95 26.91 5.53
CA ALA A 141 0.35 26.95 6.86
C ALA A 141 1.08 27.91 7.84
N LEU A 142 2.19 28.53 7.41
CA LEU A 142 2.97 29.52 8.15
C LEU A 142 2.52 30.95 7.82
#